data_AF-A0A9P4Y3Y6-F1
#
_entry.id   AF-A0A9P4Y3Y6-F1
#
_cell.length_a   1.000
_cell.length_b   1.000
_cell.length_c   1.000
_cell.angle_alpha   90.00
_cell.angle_beta   90.00
_cell.angle_gamma   90.00
#
_symmetry.space_group_name_H-M   'P 1'
#
loop_
_entity.id
_entity.type
_entity.pdbx_description
1 polymer ?
#
loop_
_entity_poly.entity_id
_entity_poly.type
_entity_poly.pdbx_seq_one_letter_code
_entity_poly.pdbx_strand_id
1 'polypeptide(L)'
;MSGHVGHKIRLSALRIRPQVWQNSSGKCLHYHEPHSTLHPTTRLQRTGQRRHFGGADIAGGLLRGSEYLVTNIHELTGTPWFISIPLVALVVSAAIRTPLTLYTHHMARRRANLLPLIQAQTALIGLGLRKKAVPNLRDRVRQLMKKQTKDLFGVFAINQRNSILGGLLSLPIFLSNLEVIRRMCGGPRGLLGNLMFRSSNRDITTQEVTEATQPVPIPASSVDLSSSATDLSQATVSVSPDALASISMEPSFATGGCLWFPDLLVSDPYHVLPIAVSAVLVLHMIPETTAARRELFGLSPVAGDKNASLLGQTRGRRAFQRTMLIMALAIGPITMDMPAALHLYWLSSASFSLAVSKGIKVLLPIPKHTIKPCRGMEMPLLKPKPPTSRA
;
A
#
# COMPACT_ATOMS: atom_id res chain seq x y z
N MET A 1 4.14 48.46 -41.37
CA MET A 1 5.59 48.60 -41.09
C MET A 1 5.83 48.24 -39.64
N SER A 2 6.98 47.60 -39.38
CA SER A 2 7.56 47.06 -38.14
C SER A 2 7.09 47.67 -36.80
N GLY A 3 7.06 46.97 -35.67
CA GLY A 3 7.66 45.67 -35.38
C GLY A 3 7.26 45.13 -34.00
N HIS A 4 7.35 43.80 -33.90
CA HIS A 4 7.30 42.99 -32.69
C HIS A 4 8.50 43.26 -31.77
N VAL A 5 8.29 43.32 -30.45
CA VAL A 5 9.21 42.69 -29.47
C VAL A 5 8.37 42.10 -28.33
N GLY A 6 8.34 40.77 -28.27
CA GLY A 6 7.75 40.01 -27.17
C GLY A 6 8.84 39.49 -26.25
N HIS A 7 8.74 39.75 -24.94
CA HIS A 7 9.56 39.07 -23.93
C HIS A 7 8.82 37.81 -23.44
N LYS A 8 9.21 36.65 -23.99
CA LYS A 8 8.88 35.34 -23.43
C LYS A 8 9.98 34.94 -22.45
N ILE A 9 9.66 34.90 -21.16
CA ILE A 9 10.51 34.26 -20.14
C ILE A 9 10.32 32.75 -20.28
N ARG A 10 11.35 32.08 -20.80
CA ARG A 10 11.42 30.63 -21.00
C ARG A 10 12.22 30.05 -19.84
N LEU A 11 11.56 29.46 -18.85
CA LEU A 11 12.23 28.68 -17.81
C LEU A 11 12.63 27.32 -18.40
N SER A 12 13.91 27.22 -18.76
CA SER A 12 14.58 26.02 -19.25
C SER A 12 14.77 25.02 -18.09
N ALA A 13 14.06 23.90 -18.11
CA ALA A 13 14.36 22.78 -17.23
C ALA A 13 15.65 22.10 -17.72
N LEU A 14 16.76 22.36 -17.02
CA LEU A 14 18.02 21.64 -17.16
C LEU A 14 17.81 20.17 -16.75
N ARG A 15 17.59 19.32 -17.73
CA ARG A 15 17.56 17.86 -17.57
C ARG A 15 19.01 17.36 -17.68
N ILE A 16 19.70 17.22 -16.56
CA ILE A 16 21.00 16.56 -16.49
C ILE A 16 20.78 15.08 -16.85
N ARG A 17 21.23 14.68 -18.05
CA ARG A 17 21.34 13.27 -18.43
C ARG A 17 22.69 12.75 -17.91
N PRO A 18 22.76 11.60 -17.21
CA PRO A 18 24.04 10.94 -17.00
C PRO A 18 24.52 10.36 -18.33
N GLN A 19 25.71 10.81 -18.72
CA GLN A 19 26.42 10.41 -19.93
C GLN A 19 26.96 9.00 -19.71
N VAL A 20 26.25 8.00 -20.24
CA VAL A 20 26.74 6.62 -20.31
C VAL A 20 27.85 6.56 -21.35
N TRP A 21 29.07 6.34 -20.88
CA TRP A 21 30.26 6.15 -21.68
C TRP A 21 30.17 4.78 -22.38
N GLN A 22 29.74 4.78 -23.65
CA GLN A 22 29.88 3.61 -24.53
C GLN A 22 31.28 3.66 -25.13
N ASN A 23 32.16 2.78 -24.65
CA ASN A 23 33.50 2.63 -25.20
C ASN A 23 33.40 1.82 -26.51
N SER A 24 33.81 2.45 -27.59
CA SER A 24 33.84 1.91 -28.95
C SER A 24 34.83 0.76 -29.07
N SER A 25 34.37 -0.40 -29.53
CA SER A 25 35.22 -1.50 -29.99
C SER A 25 35.89 -1.14 -31.31
N GLY A 26 37.14 -0.68 -31.25
CA GLY A 26 38.03 -0.58 -32.41
C GLY A 26 38.54 -1.97 -32.81
N LYS A 27 38.32 -2.34 -34.06
CA LYS A 27 39.00 -3.44 -34.73
C LYS A 27 40.46 -3.04 -34.99
N CYS A 28 41.42 -3.90 -34.67
CA CYS A 28 42.73 -3.86 -35.32
C CYS A 28 43.32 -5.27 -35.43
N LEU A 29 43.89 -5.51 -36.61
CA LEU A 29 44.40 -6.78 -37.13
C LEU A 29 45.70 -7.22 -36.43
N HIS A 30 45.90 -8.54 -36.48
CA HIS A 30 47.11 -9.30 -36.14
C HIS A 30 48.42 -8.68 -36.62
N TYR A 31 49.47 -8.79 -35.80
CA TYR A 31 50.82 -9.24 -36.21
C TYR A 31 51.58 -9.85 -35.02
N HIS A 32 52.52 -10.74 -35.34
CA HIS A 32 53.25 -11.68 -34.48
C HIS A 32 54.23 -11.07 -33.44
N GLU A 33 54.43 -11.85 -32.36
CA GLU A 33 55.42 -11.85 -31.23
C GLU A 33 56.91 -11.58 -31.58
N PRO A 34 57.91 -11.57 -30.63
CA PRO A 34 57.91 -11.95 -29.19
C PRO A 34 58.79 -11.09 -28.21
N HIS A 35 58.78 -11.49 -26.93
CA HIS A 35 59.81 -11.35 -25.86
C HIS A 35 59.64 -10.36 -24.68
N SER A 36 59.46 -10.98 -23.50
CA SER A 36 60.07 -10.70 -22.17
C SER A 36 59.93 -9.32 -21.50
N THR A 37 59.24 -9.26 -20.36
CA THR A 37 59.82 -9.10 -19.00
C THR A 37 58.70 -8.99 -17.94
N LEU A 38 58.84 -9.79 -16.87
CA LEU A 38 57.89 -9.88 -15.75
C LEU A 38 58.06 -8.70 -14.80
N HIS A 39 57.06 -7.82 -14.69
CA HIS A 39 56.88 -6.91 -13.56
C HIS A 39 55.75 -7.44 -12.66
N PRO A 40 55.95 -7.61 -11.35
CA PRO A 40 54.88 -7.98 -10.44
C PRO A 40 54.00 -6.76 -10.23
N THR A 41 52.92 -6.64 -11.02
CA THR A 41 51.84 -5.71 -10.70
C THR A 41 51.08 -6.29 -9.52
N THR A 42 51.25 -5.69 -8.34
CA THR A 42 50.40 -5.91 -7.17
C THR A 42 48.99 -5.46 -7.56
N ARG A 43 48.21 -6.39 -8.11
CA ARG A 43 46.80 -6.22 -8.37
C ARG A 43 46.11 -6.22 -7.02
N LEU A 44 45.85 -5.02 -6.48
CA LEU A 44 44.93 -4.83 -5.37
C LEU A 44 43.59 -5.44 -5.78
N GLN A 45 43.36 -6.66 -5.33
CA GLN A 45 42.09 -7.37 -5.49
C GLN A 45 41.10 -6.68 -4.58
N ARG A 46 40.57 -5.54 -5.05
CA ARG A 46 39.45 -4.86 -4.45
C ARG A 46 38.29 -5.85 -4.57
N THR A 47 38.06 -6.63 -3.52
CA THR A 47 36.85 -7.42 -3.35
C THR A 47 35.70 -6.42 -3.32
N GLY A 48 35.22 -6.07 -4.51
CA GLY A 48 34.03 -5.27 -4.68
C GLY A 48 32.87 -6.12 -4.22
N GLN A 49 32.62 -6.13 -2.91
CA GLN A 49 31.43 -6.69 -2.31
C GLN A 49 30.28 -5.86 -2.86
N ARG A 50 29.72 -6.28 -4.00
CA ARG A 50 28.49 -5.70 -4.54
C ARG A 50 27.43 -5.98 -3.51
N ARG A 51 27.06 -4.97 -2.74
CA ARG A 51 25.92 -5.01 -1.83
C ARG A 51 24.69 -5.17 -2.73
N HIS A 52 24.15 -6.39 -2.78
CA HIS A 52 22.91 -6.66 -3.47
C HIS A 52 21.80 -6.06 -2.62
N PHE A 53 21.35 -4.85 -2.95
CA PHE A 53 20.11 -4.30 -2.38
C PHE A 53 18.91 -5.05 -2.97
N GLY A 54 18.81 -6.35 -2.66
CA GLY A 54 17.67 -7.19 -2.99
C GLY A 54 16.54 -6.90 -2.01
N GLY A 55 15.31 -7.30 -2.35
CA GLY A 55 14.24 -7.22 -1.38
C GLY A 55 14.51 -8.13 -0.17
N ALA A 56 15.19 -9.26 -0.34
CA ALA A 56 16.45 -9.41 0.40
C ALA A 56 16.46 -9.45 1.94
N ASP A 57 17.66 -9.20 2.41
CA ASP A 57 18.12 -7.89 2.91
C ASP A 57 17.06 -6.97 3.52
N ILE A 58 16.12 -6.40 2.75
CA ILE A 58 15.13 -5.46 3.33
C ILE A 58 14.24 -6.16 4.34
N ALA A 59 13.67 -7.31 4.00
CA ALA A 59 12.81 -7.99 4.97
C ALA A 59 13.60 -8.77 6.04
N GLY A 60 14.84 -9.18 5.77
CA GLY A 60 15.74 -9.66 6.82
C GLY A 60 16.08 -8.58 7.84
N GLY A 61 16.38 -7.37 7.36
CA GLY A 61 16.59 -6.19 8.19
C GLY A 61 15.32 -5.77 8.95
N LEU A 62 14.15 -5.86 8.31
CA LEU A 62 12.88 -5.55 8.94
C LEU A 62 12.54 -6.52 10.08
N LEU A 63 12.79 -7.82 9.87
CA LEU A 63 12.58 -8.86 10.88
C LEU A 63 13.52 -8.67 12.08
N ARG A 64 14.82 -8.49 11.83
CA ARG A 64 15.80 -8.20 12.90
C ARG A 64 15.47 -6.91 13.65
N GLY A 65 15.05 -5.87 12.93
CA GLY A 65 14.63 -4.62 13.55
C GLY A 65 13.36 -4.77 14.39
N SER A 66 12.43 -5.63 13.96
CA SER A 66 11.20 -5.94 14.71
C SER A 66 11.50 -6.77 15.96
N GLU A 67 12.37 -7.78 15.84
CA GLU A 67 12.87 -8.59 16.97
C GLU A 67 13.52 -7.69 18.02
N TYR A 68 14.51 -6.89 17.60
CA TYR A 68 15.17 -5.93 18.48
C TYR A 68 14.17 -4.99 19.15
N LEU A 69 13.20 -4.45 18.41
CA LEU A 69 12.18 -3.56 18.97
C LEU A 69 11.34 -4.26 20.05
N VAL A 70 10.87 -5.49 19.79
CA VAL A 70 10.02 -6.24 20.72
C VAL A 70 10.78 -6.58 22.01
N THR A 71 12.01 -7.09 21.89
CA THR A 71 12.82 -7.46 23.06
C THR A 71 13.27 -6.23 23.85
N ASN A 72 13.75 -5.17 23.19
CA ASN A 72 14.21 -3.96 23.88
C ASN A 72 13.09 -3.24 24.62
N ILE A 73 11.86 -3.22 24.07
CA ILE A 73 10.73 -2.61 24.78
C ILE A 73 10.41 -3.39 26.05
N HIS A 74 10.44 -4.73 26.00
CA HIS A 74 10.23 -5.56 27.18
C HIS A 74 11.35 -5.37 28.22
N GLU A 75 12.61 -5.45 27.79
CA GLU A 75 13.79 -5.28 28.65
C GLU A 75 13.86 -3.90 29.31
N LEU A 76 13.64 -2.82 28.54
CA LEU A 76 13.72 -1.44 29.03
C LEU A 76 12.60 -1.11 30.02
N THR A 77 11.39 -1.64 29.77
CA THR A 77 10.24 -1.33 30.63
C THR A 77 10.11 -2.27 31.82
N GLY A 78 10.68 -3.47 31.76
CA GLY A 78 10.49 -4.51 32.78
C GLY A 78 9.02 -4.91 32.96
N THR A 79 8.17 -4.63 31.96
CA THR A 79 6.72 -4.88 32.05
C THR A 79 6.35 -6.26 31.54
N PRO A 80 5.29 -6.89 32.07
CA PRO A 80 4.80 -8.17 31.57
C PRO A 80 4.38 -8.08 30.09
N TRP A 81 4.42 -9.21 29.38
CA TRP A 81 4.21 -9.27 27.94
C TRP A 81 2.85 -8.72 27.47
N PHE A 82 1.81 -8.82 28.30
CA PHE A 82 0.51 -8.25 27.97
C PHE A 82 0.52 -6.70 27.86
N ILE A 83 1.51 -6.03 28.44
CA ILE A 83 1.72 -4.57 28.33
C ILE A 83 2.75 -4.24 27.25
N SER A 84 3.86 -4.98 27.21
CA SER A 84 4.94 -4.72 26.26
C SER A 84 4.48 -4.90 24.81
N ILE A 85 3.64 -5.91 24.52
CA ILE A 85 3.10 -6.16 23.17
C ILE A 85 2.25 -4.97 22.66
N PRO A 86 1.23 -4.47 23.39
CA PRO A 86 0.55 -3.24 23.03
C PRO A 86 1.46 -2.02 22.95
N LEU A 87 2.48 -1.92 23.81
CA LEU A 87 3.43 -0.81 23.79
C LEU A 87 4.26 -0.80 22.50
N VAL A 88 4.72 -1.96 22.01
CA VAL A 88 5.35 -2.10 20.69
C VAL A 88 4.41 -1.59 19.60
N ALA A 89 3.14 -2.01 19.62
CA ALA A 89 2.14 -1.55 18.66
C ALA A 89 1.93 -0.02 18.72
N LEU A 90 1.98 0.58 19.91
CA LEU A 90 1.90 2.02 20.13
C LEU A 90 3.12 2.71 19.52
N VAL A 91 4.34 2.26 19.81
CA VAL A 91 5.59 2.84 19.30
C VAL A 91 5.64 2.80 17.78
N VAL A 92 5.34 1.64 17.18
CA VAL A 92 5.27 1.48 15.71
C VAL A 92 4.21 2.40 15.10
N SER A 93 3.05 2.50 15.76
CA SER A 93 1.98 3.38 15.30
C SER A 93 2.41 4.85 15.34
N ALA A 94 2.99 5.28 16.47
CA ALA A 94 3.46 6.65 16.67
C ALA A 94 4.54 7.00 15.64
N ALA A 95 5.58 6.17 15.49
CA ALA A 95 6.73 6.48 14.65
C ALA A 95 6.44 6.44 13.14
N ILE A 96 5.62 5.48 12.68
CA ILE A 96 5.45 5.22 11.24
C ILE A 96 4.05 5.60 10.77
N ARG A 97 3.03 5.16 11.50
CA ARG A 97 1.65 5.28 11.04
C ARG A 97 1.11 6.69 11.22
N THR A 98 1.40 7.37 12.31
CA THR A 98 0.93 8.75 12.53
C THR A 98 1.41 9.74 11.45
N PRO A 99 2.71 9.84 11.09
CA PRO A 99 3.12 10.79 10.05
C PRO A 99 2.51 10.45 8.69
N LEU A 100 2.35 9.16 8.40
CA LEU A 100 1.81 8.69 7.14
C LEU A 100 0.29 8.95 7.01
N THR A 101 -0.45 8.71 8.08
CA THR A 101 -1.88 9.05 8.16
C THR A 101 -2.09 10.56 8.11
N LEU A 102 -1.25 11.36 8.78
CA LEU A 102 -1.24 12.83 8.68
C LEU A 102 -1.00 13.29 7.24
N TYR A 103 -0.02 12.71 6.54
CA TYR A 103 0.27 13.04 5.15
C TYR A 103 -0.93 12.74 4.23
N THR A 104 -1.50 11.54 4.33
CA THR A 104 -2.67 11.17 3.51
C THR A 104 -3.88 12.04 3.82
N HIS A 105 -4.08 12.39 5.09
CA HIS A 105 -5.14 13.30 5.53
C HIS A 105 -4.94 14.72 4.99
N HIS A 106 -3.71 15.25 5.03
CA HIS A 106 -3.38 16.54 4.45
C HIS A 106 -3.64 16.57 2.93
N MET A 107 -3.31 15.49 2.21
CA MET A 107 -3.66 15.35 0.79
C MET A 107 -5.17 15.32 0.57
N ALA A 108 -5.93 14.65 1.43
CA ALA A 108 -7.39 14.64 1.38
C ALA A 108 -7.99 16.03 1.61
N ARG A 109 -7.44 16.81 2.54
CA ARG A 109 -7.85 18.20 2.81
C ARG A 109 -7.60 19.11 1.61
N ARG A 110 -6.43 19.00 0.96
CA ARG A 110 -6.13 19.74 -0.29
C ARG A 110 -7.14 19.41 -1.40
N ARG A 111 -7.53 18.14 -1.53
CA ARG A 111 -8.56 17.72 -2.50
C ARG A 111 -9.93 18.31 -2.19
N ALA A 112 -10.32 18.34 -0.91
CA ALA A 112 -11.60 18.91 -0.50
C ALA A 112 -11.71 20.40 -0.84
N ASN A 113 -10.61 21.15 -0.76
CA ASN A 113 -10.57 22.55 -1.15
C ASN A 113 -10.78 22.77 -2.67
N LEU A 114 -10.47 21.78 -3.52
CA LEU A 114 -10.69 21.84 -4.96
C LEU A 114 -12.07 21.32 -5.40
N LEU A 115 -12.79 20.63 -4.51
CA LEU A 115 -14.15 20.14 -4.74
C LEU A 115 -15.11 21.21 -5.31
N PRO A 116 -15.16 22.46 -4.79
CA PRO A 116 -16.00 23.51 -5.35
C PRO A 116 -15.74 23.81 -6.83
N LEU A 117 -14.47 23.83 -7.23
CA LEU A 117 -14.07 24.12 -8.61
C LEU A 117 -14.46 22.96 -9.53
N ILE A 118 -14.27 21.72 -9.09
CA ILE A 118 -14.72 20.52 -9.81
C ILE A 118 -16.24 20.57 -10.00
N GLN A 119 -17.01 20.89 -8.95
CA GLN A 119 -18.47 21.02 -9.02
C GLN A 119 -18.91 22.11 -10.02
N ALA A 120 -18.28 23.29 -10.00
CA ALA A 120 -18.59 24.36 -10.96
C ALA A 120 -18.30 23.95 -12.40
N GLN A 121 -17.17 23.28 -12.65
CA GLN A 121 -16.81 22.78 -13.98
C GLN A 121 -17.79 21.71 -14.48
N THR A 122 -18.22 20.77 -13.62
CA THR A 122 -19.22 19.76 -13.99
C THR A 122 -20.53 20.40 -14.47
N ALA A 123 -21.00 21.43 -13.79
CA ALA A 123 -22.23 22.14 -14.15
C ALA A 123 -22.08 22.85 -15.50
N LEU A 124 -20.97 23.56 -15.72
CA LEU A 124 -20.71 24.30 -16.96
C LEU A 124 -20.61 23.37 -18.19
N ILE A 125 -19.91 22.24 -18.06
CA ILE A 125 -19.77 21.26 -19.14
C ILE A 125 -21.11 20.58 -19.43
N GLY A 126 -21.87 20.25 -18.38
CA GLY A 126 -23.23 19.72 -18.50
C GLY A 126 -24.15 20.65 -19.28
N LEU A 127 -24.14 21.95 -18.98
CA LEU A 127 -24.92 22.95 -19.71
C LEU A 127 -24.47 23.10 -21.16
N GLY A 128 -23.16 23.15 -21.42
CA GLY A 128 -22.61 23.27 -22.77
C GLY A 128 -22.96 22.08 -23.67
N LEU A 129 -22.90 20.87 -23.14
CA LEU A 129 -23.30 19.66 -23.88
C LEU A 129 -24.82 19.53 -24.03
N ARG A 130 -25.61 20.00 -23.05
CA ARG A 130 -27.07 20.05 -23.14
C ARG A 130 -27.53 21.00 -24.24
N LYS A 131 -26.91 22.19 -24.36
CA LYS A 131 -27.16 23.14 -25.47
C LYS A 131 -26.86 22.54 -26.84
N LYS A 132 -25.87 21.64 -26.92
CA LYS A 132 -25.49 20.93 -28.15
C LYS A 132 -26.31 19.65 -28.42
N ALA A 133 -27.34 19.38 -27.61
CA ALA A 133 -28.23 18.22 -27.75
C ALA A 133 -27.51 16.87 -27.94
N VAL A 134 -26.37 16.67 -27.27
CA VAL A 134 -25.54 15.46 -27.44
C VAL A 134 -26.24 14.24 -26.81
N PRO A 135 -26.33 13.08 -27.50
CA PRO A 135 -26.82 11.85 -26.90
C PRO A 135 -25.89 11.36 -25.79
N ASN A 136 -26.41 10.65 -24.79
CA ASN A 136 -25.62 10.14 -23.65
C ASN A 136 -24.85 11.25 -22.87
N LEU A 137 -25.53 12.38 -22.66
CA LEU A 137 -25.00 13.57 -21.96
C LEU A 137 -24.19 13.22 -20.69
N ARG A 138 -24.73 12.34 -19.83
CA ARG A 138 -24.11 11.98 -18.54
C ARG A 138 -22.75 11.31 -18.70
N ASP A 139 -22.64 10.36 -19.62
CA ASP A 139 -21.38 9.63 -19.83
C ASP A 139 -20.34 10.52 -20.50
N ARG A 140 -20.77 11.41 -21.40
CA ARG A 140 -19.87 12.38 -22.02
C ARG A 140 -19.34 13.40 -21.02
N VAL A 141 -20.20 13.92 -20.13
CA VAL A 141 -19.78 14.78 -19.01
C VAL A 141 -18.77 14.04 -18.14
N ARG A 142 -19.05 12.78 -17.77
CA ARG A 142 -18.14 11.97 -16.94
C ARG A 142 -16.77 11.78 -17.60
N GLN A 143 -16.72 11.46 -18.89
CA GLN A 143 -15.48 11.28 -19.63
C GLN A 143 -14.65 12.58 -19.69
N LEU A 144 -15.28 13.71 -20.02
CA LEU A 144 -14.60 15.01 -20.08
C LEU A 144 -14.09 15.45 -18.71
N MET A 145 -14.92 15.29 -17.67
CA MET A 145 -14.55 15.61 -16.29
C MET A 145 -13.40 14.74 -15.78
N LYS A 146 -13.35 13.45 -16.17
CA LYS A 146 -12.24 12.57 -15.79
C LYS A 146 -10.90 13.08 -16.31
N LYS A 147 -10.86 13.63 -17.54
CA LYS A 147 -9.66 14.25 -18.10
C LYS A 147 -9.33 15.57 -17.40
N GLN A 148 -10.29 16.50 -17.34
CA GLN A 148 -10.07 17.81 -16.71
C GLN A 148 -9.66 17.72 -15.23
N THR A 149 -10.25 16.80 -14.47
CA THR A 149 -9.91 16.61 -13.05
C THR A 149 -8.47 16.12 -12.89
N LYS A 150 -7.98 15.27 -13.80
CA LYS A 150 -6.58 14.82 -13.78
C LYS A 150 -5.63 15.95 -14.10
N ASP A 151 -5.93 16.75 -15.12
CA ASP A 151 -5.11 17.89 -15.52
C ASP A 151 -5.05 18.93 -14.40
N LEU A 152 -6.20 19.22 -13.78
CA LEU A 152 -6.32 20.09 -12.61
C LEU A 152 -5.46 19.59 -11.45
N PHE A 153 -5.56 18.30 -11.10
CA PHE A 153 -4.73 17.73 -10.03
C PHE A 153 -3.24 17.73 -10.39
N GLY A 154 -2.88 17.60 -11.67
CA GLY A 154 -1.51 17.79 -12.14
C GLY A 154 -1.00 19.21 -11.89
N VAL A 155 -1.80 20.23 -12.21
CA VAL A 155 -1.45 21.65 -11.97
C VAL A 155 -1.28 21.95 -10.48
N PHE A 156 -2.16 21.42 -9.63
CA PHE A 156 -2.06 21.59 -8.17
C PHE A 156 -1.12 20.58 -7.47
N ALA A 157 -0.35 19.80 -8.24
CA ALA A 157 0.58 18.78 -7.75
C ALA A 157 -0.04 17.77 -6.73
N ILE A 158 -1.32 17.43 -6.93
CA ILE A 158 -2.03 16.47 -6.08
C ILE A 158 -1.84 15.07 -6.67
N ASN A 159 -0.92 14.31 -6.08
CA ASN A 159 -0.67 12.93 -6.48
C ASN A 159 -1.83 12.02 -6.06
N GLN A 160 -2.61 11.54 -7.04
CA GLN A 160 -3.76 10.67 -6.76
C GLN A 160 -3.35 9.30 -6.22
N ARG A 161 -2.30 8.69 -6.82
CA ARG A 161 -1.83 7.33 -6.52
C ARG A 161 -1.16 7.24 -5.15
N ASN A 162 -0.37 8.24 -4.75
CA ASN A 162 0.39 8.23 -3.49
C ASN A 162 -0.51 8.26 -2.25
N SER A 163 -1.74 8.74 -2.37
CA SER A 163 -2.72 8.74 -1.28
C SER A 163 -3.29 7.35 -0.96
N ILE A 164 -3.28 6.41 -1.92
CA ILE A 164 -3.72 5.02 -1.69
C ILE A 164 -2.58 4.21 -1.06
N LEU A 165 -1.34 4.49 -1.48
CA LEU A 165 -0.14 3.81 -0.95
C LEU A 165 0.11 4.09 0.54
N GLY A 166 -0.36 5.22 1.08
CA GLY A 166 -0.10 5.57 2.48
C GLY A 166 -0.71 4.61 3.51
N GLY A 167 -1.83 3.93 3.23
CA GLY A 167 -2.33 2.91 4.16
C GLY A 167 -1.51 1.62 4.13
N LEU A 168 -1.12 1.21 2.92
CA LEU A 168 -0.46 -0.07 2.66
C LEU A 168 1.01 -0.09 3.06
N LEU A 169 1.69 1.07 3.14
CA LEU A 169 3.12 1.12 3.47
C LEU A 169 3.43 0.65 4.90
N SER A 170 2.45 0.69 5.82
CA SER A 170 2.64 0.20 7.20
C SER A 170 2.46 -1.32 7.33
N LEU A 171 1.93 -1.98 6.30
CA LEU A 171 1.58 -3.40 6.32
C LEU A 171 2.81 -4.33 6.44
N PRO A 172 3.94 -4.09 5.74
CA PRO A 172 5.14 -4.92 5.91
C PRO A 172 5.66 -4.93 7.35
N ILE A 173 5.65 -3.78 8.02
CA ILE A 173 6.13 -3.63 9.40
C ILE A 173 5.17 -4.32 10.37
N PHE A 174 3.87 -4.18 10.16
CA PHE A 174 2.87 -4.92 10.93
C PHE A 174 3.05 -6.43 10.78
N LEU A 175 3.18 -6.94 9.55
CA LEU A 175 3.37 -8.37 9.32
C LEU A 175 4.70 -8.89 9.87
N SER A 176 5.77 -8.08 9.81
CA SER A 176 7.07 -8.43 10.38
C SER A 176 6.98 -8.63 11.89
N ASN A 177 6.41 -7.68 12.63
CA ASN A 177 6.19 -7.83 14.08
C ASN A 177 5.28 -9.02 14.39
N LEU A 178 4.23 -9.25 13.58
CA LEU A 178 3.35 -10.41 13.74
C LEU A 178 4.10 -11.74 13.54
N GLU A 179 5.05 -11.81 12.59
CA GLU A 179 5.88 -13.00 12.38
C GLU A 179 6.89 -13.19 13.51
N VAL A 180 7.53 -12.13 14.01
CA VAL A 180 8.41 -12.19 15.18
C VAL A 180 7.67 -12.75 16.39
N ILE A 181 6.51 -12.17 16.73
CA ILE A 181 5.69 -12.63 17.86
C ILE A 181 5.24 -14.07 17.64
N ARG A 182 4.88 -14.46 16.40
CA ARG A 182 4.54 -15.86 16.07
C ARG A 182 5.70 -16.80 16.34
N ARG A 183 6.93 -16.41 16.03
CA ARG A 183 8.14 -17.22 16.29
C ARG A 183 8.50 -17.28 17.76
N MET A 184 8.34 -16.18 18.48
CA MET A 184 8.48 -16.17 19.94
C MET A 184 7.46 -17.11 20.61
N CYS A 185 6.28 -17.31 20.00
CA CYS A 185 5.32 -18.32 20.45
C CYS A 185 5.68 -19.77 20.07
N GLY A 186 6.80 -20.01 19.36
CA GLY A 186 7.15 -21.33 18.83
C GLY A 186 6.37 -21.76 17.58
N GLY A 187 5.62 -20.85 16.95
CA GLY A 187 4.81 -21.15 15.78
C GLY A 187 5.65 -21.39 14.50
N PRO A 188 5.12 -22.16 13.53
CA PRO A 188 5.80 -22.40 12.26
C PRO A 188 5.95 -21.11 11.44
N ARG A 189 6.79 -21.16 10.38
CA ARG A 189 6.95 -20.04 9.45
C ARG A 189 5.57 -19.61 8.92
N GLY A 190 5.23 -18.34 9.09
CA GLY A 190 3.93 -17.83 8.70
C GLY A 190 3.81 -17.51 7.22
N LEU A 191 2.67 -16.91 6.83
CA LEU A 191 2.37 -16.49 5.47
C LEU A 191 3.47 -15.60 4.84
N LEU A 192 4.13 -14.75 5.64
CA LEU A 192 5.28 -13.94 5.19
C LEU A 192 6.49 -14.84 4.86
N GLY A 193 6.86 -15.75 5.76
CA GLY A 193 7.93 -16.72 5.49
C GLY A 193 7.62 -17.53 4.23
N ASN A 194 6.41 -18.06 4.11
CA ASN A 194 6.07 -18.87 2.94
C ASN A 194 6.00 -18.03 1.65
N LEU A 195 5.45 -16.80 1.67
CA LEU A 195 5.37 -15.94 0.49
C LEU A 195 6.76 -15.43 0.03
N MET A 196 7.62 -15.08 0.98
CA MET A 196 8.93 -14.48 0.70
C MET A 196 9.97 -15.54 0.31
N PHE A 197 9.87 -16.76 0.87
CA PHE A 197 10.77 -17.88 0.56
C PHE A 197 10.28 -18.77 -0.59
N ARG A 198 8.96 -18.87 -0.85
CA ARG A 198 8.42 -19.62 -2.02
C ARG A 198 8.87 -19.03 -3.36
N SER A 199 9.20 -17.73 -3.39
CA SER A 199 9.76 -17.10 -4.57
C SER A 199 11.22 -17.49 -4.84
N SER A 200 11.95 -17.99 -3.84
CA SER A 200 13.37 -18.34 -3.98
C SER A 200 13.58 -19.79 -4.42
N ASN A 201 12.65 -20.70 -4.13
CA ASN A 201 12.79 -22.12 -4.42
C ASN A 201 12.22 -22.56 -5.78
N ARG A 202 11.83 -21.64 -6.68
CA ARG A 202 11.37 -22.01 -8.03
C ARG A 202 12.52 -22.31 -9.01
N ASP A 203 13.78 -22.10 -8.62
CA ASP A 203 14.96 -22.36 -9.47
C ASP A 203 15.86 -23.51 -8.96
N ILE A 204 15.42 -24.30 -7.95
CA ILE A 204 16.16 -25.48 -7.49
C ILE A 204 15.27 -26.71 -7.66
N THR A 205 15.42 -27.31 -8.85
CA THR A 205 15.28 -28.74 -9.19
C THR A 205 14.43 -29.63 -8.29
N THR A 206 13.37 -30.16 -8.90
CA THR A 206 13.03 -31.59 -8.93
C THR A 206 14.15 -32.51 -8.42
N GLN A 207 13.97 -33.11 -7.25
CA GLN A 207 14.41 -34.44 -6.80
C GLN A 207 13.90 -34.62 -5.35
N GLU A 208 12.82 -35.38 -5.17
CA GLU A 208 12.86 -36.76 -4.65
C GLU A 208 13.21 -36.85 -3.15
N VAL A 209 12.18 -37.10 -2.32
CA VAL A 209 12.25 -38.22 -1.37
C VAL A 209 11.02 -39.07 -1.59
N THR A 210 11.30 -40.22 -2.18
CA THR A 210 10.45 -41.38 -2.39
C THR A 210 10.15 -42.04 -1.04
N GLU A 211 8.89 -42.33 -0.75
CA GLU A 211 8.54 -43.52 0.02
C GLU A 211 7.48 -44.30 -0.78
N ALA A 212 7.79 -45.57 -0.99
CA ALA A 212 7.26 -46.40 -2.06
C ALA A 212 5.91 -47.04 -1.70
N THR A 213 5.02 -47.17 -2.69
CA THR A 213 4.47 -48.46 -3.20
C THR A 213 3.48 -48.16 -4.35
N GLN A 214 3.74 -48.76 -5.52
CA GLN A 214 2.92 -48.83 -6.75
C GLN A 214 2.51 -50.32 -6.99
N PRO A 215 1.59 -50.74 -7.92
CA PRO A 215 1.35 -50.21 -9.30
C PRO A 215 -0.13 -50.24 -9.88
N VAL A 216 -0.61 -49.24 -10.67
CA VAL A 216 -0.75 -49.11 -12.19
C VAL A 216 -2.02 -49.84 -12.79
N PRO A 217 -2.67 -49.53 -13.98
CA PRO A 217 -2.59 -48.46 -15.04
C PRO A 217 -3.93 -47.78 -15.57
N ILE A 218 -3.99 -46.47 -15.97
CA ILE A 218 -4.05 -45.83 -17.36
C ILE A 218 -5.48 -45.69 -18.03
N PRO A 219 -5.84 -44.71 -18.94
CA PRO A 219 -5.46 -43.29 -19.19
C PRO A 219 -6.64 -42.29 -19.48
N ALA A 220 -6.34 -40.98 -19.57
CA ALA A 220 -6.50 -40.12 -20.78
C ALA A 220 -7.04 -38.69 -20.57
N SER A 221 -6.28 -37.71 -21.11
CA SER A 221 -6.69 -36.41 -21.72
C SER A 221 -7.42 -35.36 -20.84
N SER A 222 -7.22 -34.04 -20.92
CA SER A 222 -6.42 -33.14 -21.77
C SER A 222 -6.67 -31.68 -21.31
N VAL A 223 -5.82 -30.77 -21.79
CA VAL A 223 -6.05 -29.34 -22.06
C VAL A 223 -5.55 -28.32 -21.02
N ASP A 224 -4.41 -27.73 -21.40
CA ASP A 224 -3.91 -26.43 -20.99
C ASP A 224 -4.89 -25.29 -21.33
N LEU A 225 -5.09 -24.35 -20.41
CA LEU A 225 -5.49 -23.00 -20.79
C LEU A 225 -4.82 -21.95 -19.92
N SER A 226 -3.81 -21.33 -20.53
CA SER A 226 -3.16 -20.10 -20.12
C SER A 226 -4.15 -18.93 -20.16
N SER A 227 -4.27 -18.18 -19.06
CA SER A 227 -4.77 -16.81 -19.10
C SER A 227 -3.96 -15.91 -18.18
N SER A 228 -3.22 -15.04 -18.85
CA SER A 228 -2.52 -13.84 -18.43
C SER A 228 -3.14 -13.09 -17.24
N ALA A 229 -2.40 -13.06 -16.12
CA ALA A 229 -2.52 -12.01 -15.12
C ALA A 229 -1.33 -11.06 -15.25
N THR A 230 -1.57 -9.92 -15.89
CA THR A 230 -0.60 -8.84 -16.11
C THR A 230 -0.30 -8.12 -14.80
N ASP A 231 0.98 -8.09 -14.45
CA ASP A 231 1.71 -7.11 -13.63
C ASP A 231 1.01 -6.50 -12.41
N LEU A 232 1.20 -7.16 -11.25
CA LEU A 232 1.28 -6.48 -9.96
C LEU A 232 2.26 -7.18 -8.99
N SER A 233 3.27 -7.88 -9.53
CA SER A 233 4.21 -8.72 -8.79
C SER A 233 5.57 -8.06 -8.52
N GLN A 234 5.75 -6.77 -8.82
CA GLN A 234 7.04 -6.09 -8.69
C GLN A 234 7.24 -5.40 -7.33
N ALA A 235 7.08 -6.18 -6.26
CA ALA A 235 7.60 -5.88 -4.93
C ALA A 235 7.89 -7.19 -4.19
N THR A 236 8.66 -8.06 -4.82
CA THR A 236 9.09 -9.34 -4.23
C THR A 236 10.38 -9.15 -3.46
N VAL A 237 10.35 -9.62 -2.21
CA VAL A 237 11.32 -9.30 -1.18
C VAL A 237 11.86 -10.61 -0.60
N SER A 238 13.01 -11.06 -1.07
CA SER A 238 13.64 -12.35 -0.76
C SER A 238 14.45 -12.37 0.56
N VAL A 239 13.90 -12.74 1.72
CA VAL A 239 14.70 -12.76 2.99
C VAL A 239 15.72 -13.91 3.06
N SER A 240 16.88 -13.70 3.69
CA SER A 240 17.84 -14.78 3.98
C SER A 240 17.33 -15.72 5.10
N PRO A 241 17.50 -17.04 4.96
CA PRO A 241 16.95 -18.04 5.89
C PRO A 241 17.51 -17.92 7.32
N ASP A 242 18.73 -17.42 7.46
CA ASP A 242 19.42 -17.28 8.75
C ASP A 242 18.74 -16.27 9.68
N ALA A 243 18.14 -15.20 9.14
CA ALA A 243 17.51 -14.15 9.94
C ALA A 243 16.19 -14.57 10.59
N LEU A 244 15.52 -15.61 10.07
CA LEU A 244 14.34 -16.19 10.73
C LEU A 244 14.68 -17.43 11.56
N ALA A 245 15.88 -17.99 11.44
CA ALA A 245 16.33 -19.10 12.28
C ALA A 245 16.86 -18.61 13.64
N SER A 246 17.25 -17.33 13.74
CA SER A 246 17.75 -16.74 14.99
C SER A 246 16.66 -16.48 16.03
N ILE A 247 15.41 -16.26 15.61
CA ILE A 247 14.30 -15.96 16.53
C ILE A 247 13.81 -17.27 17.14
N SER A 248 14.14 -17.48 18.41
CA SER A 248 13.75 -18.66 19.19
C SER A 248 12.46 -18.43 19.98
N MET A 249 11.88 -19.51 20.47
CA MET A 249 10.71 -19.47 21.35
C MET A 249 11.07 -18.78 22.67
N GLU A 250 10.19 -17.89 23.13
CA GLU A 250 10.34 -17.12 24.36
C GLU A 250 9.50 -17.76 25.48
N PRO A 251 10.13 -18.43 26.47
CA PRO A 251 9.38 -19.19 27.48
C PRO A 251 8.58 -18.28 28.43
N SER A 252 9.00 -17.02 28.60
CA SER A 252 8.32 -16.05 29.47
C SER A 252 6.94 -15.62 28.94
N PHE A 253 6.58 -15.96 27.70
CA PHE A 253 5.23 -15.74 27.17
C PHE A 253 4.18 -16.62 27.87
N ALA A 254 4.57 -17.79 28.39
CA ALA A 254 3.66 -18.72 29.05
C ALA A 254 3.03 -18.14 30.34
N THR A 255 3.72 -17.21 30.99
CA THR A 255 3.28 -16.56 32.23
C THR A 255 3.08 -15.04 32.10
N GLY A 256 3.31 -14.50 30.89
CA GLY A 256 3.30 -13.06 30.61
C GLY A 256 1.94 -12.48 30.27
N GLY A 257 0.87 -13.28 30.29
CA GLY A 257 -0.50 -12.86 30.01
C GLY A 257 -1.20 -12.19 31.20
N CYS A 258 -2.51 -11.94 31.05
CA CYS A 258 -3.33 -11.38 32.11
C CYS A 258 -4.80 -11.75 31.94
N LEU A 259 -5.61 -11.42 32.97
CA LEU A 259 -7.07 -11.59 32.95
C LEU A 259 -7.46 -13.04 32.64
N TRP A 260 -8.21 -13.27 31.56
CA TRP A 260 -8.70 -14.58 31.13
C TRP A 260 -7.74 -15.32 30.17
N PHE A 261 -6.60 -14.72 29.82
CA PHE A 261 -5.57 -15.28 28.95
C PHE A 261 -4.19 -15.21 29.64
N PRO A 262 -3.96 -16.00 30.71
CA PRO A 262 -2.70 -15.98 31.45
C PRO A 262 -1.50 -16.48 30.63
N ASP A 263 -1.74 -17.45 29.74
CA ASP A 263 -0.76 -18.00 28.81
C ASP A 263 -0.96 -17.39 27.42
N LEU A 264 0.06 -16.69 26.90
CA LEU A 264 0.02 -16.05 25.60
C LEU A 264 0.33 -16.99 24.42
N LEU A 265 0.84 -18.19 24.70
CA LEU A 265 1.21 -19.21 23.71
C LEU A 265 -0.01 -20.00 23.23
N VAL A 266 -1.03 -20.11 24.07
CA VAL A 266 -2.28 -20.83 23.79
C VAL A 266 -3.30 -19.90 23.13
N SER A 267 -4.25 -20.45 22.38
CA SER A 267 -5.40 -19.71 21.88
C SER A 267 -6.26 -19.15 23.03
N ASP A 268 -6.93 -18.02 22.79
CA ASP A 268 -7.84 -17.44 23.78
C ASP A 268 -8.97 -18.44 24.11
N PRO A 269 -9.08 -18.94 25.36
CA PRO A 269 -10.08 -19.93 25.74
C PRO A 269 -11.53 -19.48 25.52
N TYR A 270 -11.78 -18.16 25.56
CA TYR A 270 -13.11 -17.59 25.37
C TYR A 270 -13.27 -16.92 24.00
N HIS A 271 -12.24 -16.95 23.15
CA HIS A 271 -12.20 -16.33 21.82
C HIS A 271 -12.60 -14.84 21.79
N VAL A 272 -12.48 -14.13 22.92
CA VAL A 272 -12.80 -12.71 23.04
C VAL A 272 -11.84 -11.88 22.18
N LEU A 273 -10.54 -12.19 22.22
CA LEU A 273 -9.50 -11.49 21.47
C LEU A 273 -9.69 -11.59 19.94
N PRO A 274 -9.83 -12.78 19.31
CA PRO A 274 -10.11 -12.89 17.88
C PRO A 274 -11.37 -12.13 17.44
N ILE A 275 -12.46 -12.20 18.23
CA ILE A 275 -13.71 -11.49 17.94
C ILE A 275 -13.50 -9.97 18.07
N ALA A 276 -12.77 -9.51 19.09
CA ALA A 276 -12.44 -8.11 19.28
C ALA A 276 -11.59 -7.55 18.12
N VAL A 277 -10.62 -8.33 17.62
CA VAL A 277 -9.82 -7.96 16.42
C VAL A 277 -10.75 -7.74 15.24
N SER A 278 -11.63 -8.71 14.96
CA SER A 278 -12.63 -8.62 13.88
C SER A 278 -13.51 -7.37 14.03
N ALA A 279 -14.04 -7.12 15.23
CA ALA A 279 -14.87 -5.95 15.51
C ALA A 279 -14.12 -4.62 15.26
N VAL A 280 -12.87 -4.51 15.72
CA VAL A 280 -12.04 -3.30 15.51
C VAL A 280 -11.72 -3.10 14.02
N LEU A 281 -11.42 -4.17 13.28
CA LEU A 281 -11.18 -4.10 11.84
C LEU A 281 -12.45 -3.69 11.06
N VAL A 282 -13.62 -4.18 11.47
CA VAL A 282 -14.91 -3.74 10.91
C VAL A 282 -15.15 -2.26 11.20
N LEU A 283 -14.89 -1.79 12.42
CA LEU A 283 -15.00 -0.37 12.77
C LEU A 283 -14.06 0.52 11.95
N HIS A 284 -12.89 0.02 11.54
CA HIS A 284 -11.96 0.70 10.63
C HIS A 284 -12.55 0.90 9.24
N MET A 285 -13.31 -0.08 8.76
CA MET A 285 -13.85 -0.09 7.40
C MET A 285 -15.18 0.65 7.27
N ILE A 286 -15.94 0.80 8.36
CA ILE A 286 -17.24 1.49 8.33
C ILE A 286 -17.04 3.00 8.14
N PRO A 287 -17.63 3.60 7.09
CA PRO A 287 -17.61 5.04 6.91
C PRO A 287 -18.37 5.77 8.03
N GLU A 288 -17.81 6.90 8.47
CA GLU A 288 -18.44 7.79 9.45
C GLU A 288 -19.65 8.53 8.87
N THR A 289 -19.64 8.83 7.56
CA THR A 289 -20.76 9.52 6.92
C THR A 289 -21.93 8.57 6.73
N THR A 290 -23.11 8.99 7.20
CA THR A 290 -24.37 8.23 7.07
C THR A 290 -24.69 7.90 5.62
N ALA A 291 -24.43 8.83 4.70
CA ALA A 291 -24.59 8.61 3.26
C ALA A 291 -23.69 7.48 2.73
N ALA A 292 -22.39 7.50 3.06
CA ALA A 292 -21.47 6.45 2.59
C ALA A 292 -21.72 5.10 3.28
N ARG A 293 -22.18 5.10 4.53
CA ARG A 293 -22.58 3.87 5.24
C ARG A 293 -23.80 3.25 4.58
N ARG A 294 -24.82 4.05 4.25
CA ARG A 294 -25.99 3.57 3.50
C ARG A 294 -25.60 3.02 2.15
N GLU A 295 -24.71 3.69 1.42
CA GLU A 295 -24.18 3.21 0.15
C GLU A 295 -23.43 1.87 0.30
N LEU A 296 -22.62 1.72 1.36
CA LEU A 296 -21.91 0.48 1.65
C LEU A 296 -22.90 -0.69 1.85
N PHE A 297 -23.96 -0.50 2.62
CA PHE A 297 -24.98 -1.52 2.88
C PHE A 297 -26.06 -1.63 1.79
N GLY A 298 -25.99 -0.81 0.74
CA GLY A 298 -27.00 -0.83 -0.34
C GLY A 298 -28.36 -0.26 0.06
N LEU A 299 -28.41 0.52 1.13
CA LEU A 299 -29.60 1.22 1.58
C LEU A 299 -29.88 2.43 0.66
N SER A 300 -31.15 2.84 0.60
CA SER A 300 -31.57 4.01 -0.19
C SER A 300 -30.84 5.29 0.27
N PRO A 301 -30.44 6.16 -0.67
CA PRO A 301 -29.81 7.43 -0.34
C PRO A 301 -30.78 8.33 0.42
N VAL A 302 -30.27 9.12 1.35
CA VAL A 302 -31.07 10.09 2.08
C VAL A 302 -31.61 11.13 1.09
N ALA A 303 -32.92 11.43 1.17
CA ALA A 303 -33.58 12.39 0.31
C ALA A 303 -32.93 13.78 0.45
N GLY A 304 -32.19 14.22 -0.58
CA GLY A 304 -31.52 15.53 -0.61
C GLY A 304 -30.12 15.54 -1.24
N ASP A 305 -29.39 14.42 -1.18
CA ASP A 305 -27.99 14.35 -1.62
C ASP A 305 -27.82 14.02 -3.12
N LYS A 306 -28.40 14.86 -3.99
CA LYS A 306 -28.33 14.67 -5.46
C LYS A 306 -26.89 14.80 -6.02
N ASN A 307 -26.01 15.52 -5.31
CA ASN A 307 -24.63 15.79 -5.72
C ASN A 307 -23.65 14.64 -5.40
N ALA A 308 -24.03 13.66 -4.60
CA ALA A 308 -23.19 12.49 -4.30
C ALA A 308 -22.89 11.62 -5.54
N SER A 309 -23.67 11.77 -6.61
CA SER A 309 -23.59 10.97 -7.83
C SER A 309 -22.45 11.35 -8.79
N LEU A 310 -21.90 12.58 -8.72
CA LEU A 310 -20.83 13.03 -9.62
C LEU A 310 -19.44 12.50 -9.24
N LEU A 311 -19.24 12.23 -7.96
CA LEU A 311 -18.07 11.51 -7.40
C LEU A 311 -18.45 10.12 -6.89
N GLY A 312 -19.60 9.58 -7.34
CA GLY A 312 -20.14 8.30 -6.88
C GLY A 312 -19.09 7.20 -6.98
N GLN A 313 -18.96 6.40 -5.92
CA GLN A 313 -18.00 5.32 -5.91
C GLN A 313 -18.26 4.36 -7.08
N THR A 314 -17.20 4.00 -7.80
CA THR A 314 -17.28 2.97 -8.84
C THR A 314 -17.84 1.68 -8.25
N ARG A 315 -18.62 0.93 -9.02
CA ARG A 315 -19.15 -0.38 -8.59
C ARG A 315 -18.03 -1.29 -8.06
N GLY A 316 -16.86 -1.26 -8.70
CA GLY A 316 -15.67 -1.98 -8.24
C GLY A 316 -15.13 -1.52 -6.89
N ARG A 317 -15.11 -0.20 -6.60
CA ARG A 317 -14.69 0.29 -5.27
C ARG A 317 -15.66 -0.15 -4.17
N ARG A 318 -16.97 -0.13 -4.45
CA ARG A 318 -17.98 -0.63 -3.51
C ARG A 318 -17.86 -2.13 -3.28
N ALA A 319 -17.70 -2.91 -4.35
CA ALA A 319 -17.47 -4.34 -4.26
C ALA A 319 -16.22 -4.63 -3.41
N PHE A 320 -15.11 -3.94 -3.68
CA PHE A 320 -13.88 -4.07 -2.89
C PHE A 320 -14.07 -3.71 -1.41
N GLN A 321 -14.81 -2.65 -1.09
CA GLN A 321 -15.09 -2.30 0.31
C GLN A 321 -15.93 -3.36 1.02
N ARG A 322 -16.91 -3.94 0.33
CA ARG A 322 -17.75 -5.03 0.88
C ARG A 322 -16.95 -6.32 1.07
N THR A 323 -16.11 -6.69 0.11
CA THR A 323 -15.27 -7.88 0.25
C THR A 323 -14.27 -7.72 1.39
N MET A 324 -13.68 -6.53 1.55
CA MET A 324 -12.82 -6.22 2.70
C MET A 324 -13.57 -6.25 4.04
N LEU A 325 -14.82 -5.78 4.08
CA LEU A 325 -15.66 -5.87 5.28
C LEU A 325 -15.96 -7.32 5.66
N ILE A 326 -16.32 -8.16 4.68
CA ILE A 326 -16.58 -9.59 4.90
C ILE A 326 -15.29 -10.28 5.37
N MET A 327 -14.15 -9.97 4.74
CA MET A 327 -12.84 -10.47 5.17
C MET A 327 -12.54 -10.05 6.61
N ALA A 328 -12.75 -8.78 6.97
CA ALA A 328 -12.54 -8.28 8.32
C ALA A 328 -13.39 -9.04 9.34
N LEU A 329 -14.65 -9.32 9.02
CA LEU A 329 -15.55 -10.11 9.87
C LEU A 329 -15.06 -11.55 10.03
N ALA A 330 -14.62 -12.17 8.92
CA ALA A 330 -14.17 -13.55 8.85
C ALA A 330 -12.80 -13.80 9.52
N ILE A 331 -11.95 -12.78 9.67
CA ILE A 331 -10.63 -12.91 10.33
C ILE A 331 -10.78 -13.48 11.75
N GLY A 332 -11.78 -13.04 12.52
CA GLY A 332 -12.04 -13.53 13.88
C GLY A 332 -12.18 -15.06 13.94
N PRO A 333 -13.21 -15.65 13.30
CA PRO A 333 -13.41 -17.10 13.30
C PRO A 333 -12.28 -17.87 12.63
N ILE A 334 -11.70 -17.36 11.54
CA ILE A 334 -10.60 -18.05 10.83
C ILE A 334 -9.33 -18.16 11.69
N THR A 335 -9.11 -17.22 12.61
CA THR A 335 -7.89 -17.15 13.43
C THR A 335 -8.10 -17.59 14.88
N MET A 336 -9.22 -18.24 15.21
CA MET A 336 -9.53 -18.67 16.58
C MET A 336 -8.46 -19.57 17.20
N ASP A 337 -7.81 -20.42 16.38
CA ASP A 337 -6.79 -21.36 16.84
C ASP A 337 -5.39 -20.73 17.00
N MET A 338 -5.24 -19.44 16.70
CA MET A 338 -3.94 -18.77 16.82
C MET A 338 -3.63 -18.37 18.26
N PRO A 339 -2.34 -18.33 18.67
CA PRO A 339 -1.92 -17.88 20.00
C PRO A 339 -2.46 -16.50 20.37
N ALA A 340 -2.85 -16.33 21.64
CA ALA A 340 -3.43 -15.09 22.17
C ALA A 340 -2.49 -13.88 21.99
N ALA A 341 -1.17 -14.06 22.04
CA ALA A 341 -0.18 -13.01 21.73
C ALA A 341 -0.42 -12.34 20.37
N LEU A 342 -0.77 -13.12 19.35
CA LEU A 342 -0.99 -12.61 18.00
C LEU A 342 -2.22 -11.71 17.95
N HIS A 343 -3.32 -12.14 18.56
CA HIS A 343 -4.53 -11.32 18.63
C HIS A 343 -4.34 -10.09 19.50
N LEU A 344 -3.59 -10.17 20.60
CA LEU A 344 -3.29 -9.02 21.45
C LEU A 344 -2.50 -7.94 20.69
N TYR A 345 -1.46 -8.33 19.96
CA TYR A 345 -0.72 -7.42 19.09
C TYR A 345 -1.60 -6.84 17.98
N TRP A 346 -2.41 -7.69 17.33
CA TRP A 346 -3.28 -7.25 16.24
C TRP A 346 -4.34 -6.27 16.74
N LEU A 347 -5.00 -6.58 17.86
CA LEU A 347 -6.04 -5.76 18.47
C LEU A 347 -5.50 -4.39 18.86
N SER A 348 -4.35 -4.35 19.54
CA SER A 348 -3.71 -3.09 19.95
C SER A 348 -3.29 -2.27 18.73
N SER A 349 -2.60 -2.84 17.75
CA SER A 349 -2.18 -2.14 16.53
C SER A 349 -3.35 -1.59 15.71
N ALA A 350 -4.43 -2.37 15.58
CA ALA A 350 -5.65 -1.94 14.91
C ALA A 350 -6.37 -0.84 15.71
N SER A 351 -6.44 -0.95 17.04
CA SER A 351 -7.06 0.04 17.92
C SER A 351 -6.32 1.38 17.88
N PHE A 352 -4.98 1.38 17.96
CA PHE A 352 -4.19 2.59 17.81
C PHE A 352 -4.35 3.21 16.42
N SER A 353 -4.41 2.38 15.37
CA SER A 353 -4.70 2.86 14.02
C SER A 353 -6.08 3.55 13.93
N LEU A 354 -7.11 3.04 14.64
CA LEU A 354 -8.42 3.70 14.72
C LEU A 354 -8.31 5.03 15.44
N ALA A 355 -7.67 5.02 16.61
CA ALA A 355 -7.53 6.19 17.47
C ALA A 355 -6.81 7.32 16.75
N VAL A 356 -5.70 7.03 16.07
CA VAL A 356 -4.95 7.98 15.26
C VAL A 356 -5.81 8.51 14.11
N SER A 357 -6.47 7.62 13.36
CA SER A 357 -7.29 8.02 12.21
C SER A 357 -8.47 8.92 12.62
N LYS A 358 -9.14 8.60 13.74
CA LYS A 358 -10.23 9.41 14.29
C LYS A 358 -9.70 10.71 14.89
N GLY A 359 -8.62 10.65 15.67
CA GLY A 359 -7.98 11.79 16.30
C GLY A 359 -7.54 12.84 15.29
N ILE A 360 -6.89 12.42 14.20
CA ILE A 360 -6.47 13.33 13.13
C ILE A 360 -7.66 14.03 12.47
N LYS A 361 -8.77 13.32 12.23
CA LYS A 361 -9.97 13.93 11.63
C LYS A 361 -10.64 14.95 12.57
N VAL A 362 -10.64 14.67 13.87
CA VAL A 362 -11.16 15.58 14.90
C VAL A 362 -10.26 16.81 15.01
N LEU A 363 -8.93 16.62 15.05
CA LEU A 363 -7.95 17.71 15.18
C LEU A 363 -7.85 18.56 13.90
N LEU A 364 -7.96 17.95 12.73
CA LEU A 364 -7.84 18.59 11.43
C LEU A 364 -9.09 18.29 10.58
N PRO A 365 -10.23 18.96 10.83
CA PRO A 365 -11.44 18.70 10.06
C PRO A 365 -11.28 19.06 8.57
N ILE A 366 -11.83 18.22 7.71
CA ILE A 366 -11.86 18.44 6.26
C ILE A 366 -12.95 19.48 5.92
N PRO A 367 -12.61 20.58 5.23
CA PRO A 367 -13.59 21.59 4.82
C PRO A 367 -14.71 20.99 3.95
N LYS A 368 -15.97 21.22 4.34
CA LYS A 368 -17.15 20.79 3.59
C LYS A 368 -17.74 21.99 2.85
N HIS A 369 -17.25 22.27 1.65
CA HIS A 369 -17.85 23.30 0.79
C HIS A 369 -18.97 22.69 -0.05
N THR A 370 -20.23 22.98 0.30
CA THR A 370 -21.39 22.69 -0.55
C THR A 370 -21.71 23.90 -1.41
N ILE A 371 -21.15 23.97 -2.63
CA ILE A 371 -21.50 25.06 -3.55
C ILE A 371 -22.82 24.74 -4.24
N LYS A 372 -23.79 25.62 -4.08
CA LYS A 372 -25.03 25.61 -4.88
C LYS A 372 -24.73 26.29 -6.22
N PRO A 373 -25.28 25.79 -7.34
CA PRO A 373 -25.13 26.47 -8.64
C PRO A 373 -25.70 27.89 -8.56
N CYS A 374 -24.98 28.85 -9.13
CA CYS A 374 -25.43 30.23 -9.23
C CYS A 374 -26.81 30.26 -9.92
N ARG A 375 -27.80 30.88 -9.27
CA ARG A 375 -29.15 31.05 -9.83
C ARG A 375 -29.29 32.30 -10.69
N GLY A 376 -28.33 33.21 -10.61
CA GLY A 376 -28.34 34.44 -11.40
C GLY A 376 -28.03 34.18 -12.87
N MET A 377 -28.67 34.94 -13.76
CA MET A 377 -28.18 35.12 -15.13
C MET A 377 -26.83 35.81 -15.04
N GLU A 378 -25.74 35.06 -15.25
CA GLU A 378 -24.44 35.67 -15.45
C GLU A 378 -24.51 36.52 -16.72
N MET A 379 -24.09 37.79 -16.63
CA MET A 379 -23.86 38.61 -17.82
C MET A 379 -22.97 37.81 -18.78
N PRO A 380 -23.23 37.86 -20.10
CA PRO A 380 -22.46 37.11 -21.08
C PRO A 380 -21.04 37.67 -21.20
N LEU A 381 -20.20 37.42 -20.20
CA LEU A 381 -18.76 37.60 -20.29
C LEU A 381 -18.26 36.57 -21.30
N LEU A 382 -17.88 37.06 -22.48
CA LEU A 382 -17.22 36.26 -23.51
C LEU A 382 -16.03 35.55 -22.86
N LYS A 383 -16.14 34.22 -22.72
CA LYS A 383 -14.97 33.41 -22.39
C LYS A 383 -13.94 33.59 -23.51
N PRO A 384 -12.68 33.93 -23.19
CA PRO A 384 -11.63 33.93 -24.19
C PRO A 384 -11.57 32.55 -24.85
N LYS A 385 -11.40 32.52 -26.17
CA LYS A 385 -11.24 31.25 -26.90
C LYS A 385 -10.08 30.47 -26.26
N PRO A 386 -10.26 29.17 -25.96
CA PRO A 386 -9.16 28.36 -25.48
C PRO A 386 -8.00 28.44 -26.49
N PRO A 387 -6.74 28.46 -26.04
CA PRO A 387 -5.60 28.48 -26.95
C PRO A 387 -5.72 27.27 -27.88
N THR A 388 -5.86 27.53 -29.17
CA THR A 388 -5.75 26.50 -30.22
C THR A 388 -4.39 25.85 -30.05
N SER A 389 -4.35 24.58 -29.63
CA SER A 389 -3.13 23.80 -29.71
C SER A 389 -2.75 23.77 -31.19
N ARG A 390 -1.74 24.53 -31.58
CA ARG A 390 -1.13 24.36 -32.90
C ARG A 390 -0.64 22.92 -32.96
N ALA A 391 -1.15 22.20 -33.95
CA ALA A 391 -0.77 20.84 -34.30
C ALA A 391 0.72 20.76 -34.64
#